data_AF-A0A838WTQ2-F1
#
_entry.id   AF-A0A838WTQ2-F1
#
_cell.length_a   1.000
_cell.length_b   1.000
_cell.length_c   1.000
_cell.angle_alpha   90.00
_cell.angle_beta   90.00
_cell.angle_gamma   90.00
#
_symmetry.space_group_name_H-M   'P 1'
#
loop_
_entity.id
_entity.type
_entity.pdbx_description
1 polymer ?
#
loop_
_entity_poly.entity_id
_entity_poly.type
_entity_poly.pdbx_seq_one_letter_code
_entity_poly.pdbx_strand_id
1 'polypeptide(L)'
;MATRTRQSDLIDGRFSLNDALDIVEWLGIDLEEVGPEERSDLYMWGTEQGGILYVGKSESASRVRNEERWIEEARKLIESKQTVIGFQAVMIRNRAECRRFRFHQETSSLKRAKGLLAEYEWEGPAVEAFNRNRAPLTTREVEELLIRICVNAGAALCNSSCTGLWETYLMKRTDLLAQFALAEMPGFRDVWEL
;
A
#
# COMPACT_ATOMS: atom_id res chain seq x y z
N MET A 1 -15.43 -25.78 -15.36
CA MET A 1 -15.35 -24.62 -14.45
C MET A 1 -13.97 -24.03 -14.65
N ALA A 2 -13.86 -22.92 -15.37
CA ALA A 2 -12.58 -22.40 -15.86
C ALA A 2 -11.88 -21.59 -14.76
N THR A 3 -10.80 -22.14 -14.21
CA THR A 3 -9.78 -21.41 -13.45
C THR A 3 -9.02 -20.55 -14.46
N ARG A 4 -9.46 -19.30 -14.65
CA ARG A 4 -8.69 -18.31 -15.40
C ARG A 4 -7.49 -17.87 -14.56
N THR A 5 -6.34 -18.25 -15.05
CA THR A 5 -4.98 -17.85 -14.69
C THR A 5 -4.87 -16.32 -14.54
N ARG A 6 -4.73 -15.81 -13.30
CA ARG A 6 -4.35 -14.41 -12.99
C ARG A 6 -2.84 -14.13 -13.19
N GLN A 7 -2.10 -15.06 -13.80
CA GLN A 7 -0.64 -14.99 -13.93
C GLN A 7 -0.19 -13.97 -15.00
N SER A 8 -1.08 -13.52 -15.90
CA SER A 8 -0.71 -12.59 -16.98
C SER A 8 -0.65 -11.12 -16.56
N ASP A 9 -1.34 -10.73 -15.49
CA ASP A 9 -1.56 -9.30 -15.20
C ASP A 9 -0.40 -8.68 -14.39
N LEU A 10 0.41 -9.52 -13.74
CA LEU A 10 1.65 -9.08 -13.08
C LEU A 10 2.77 -8.81 -14.09
N ILE A 11 2.69 -9.39 -15.29
CA ILE A 11 3.73 -9.34 -16.33
C ILE A 11 3.61 -8.06 -17.20
N ASP A 12 2.45 -7.40 -17.23
CA ASP A 12 2.31 -6.02 -17.77
C ASP A 12 2.90 -4.95 -16.82
N GLY A 13 3.50 -5.38 -15.70
CA GLY A 13 4.59 -4.65 -15.04
C GLY A 13 4.17 -3.58 -14.04
N ARG A 14 2.93 -3.59 -13.54
CA ARG A 14 2.49 -2.65 -12.50
C ARG A 14 1.66 -3.36 -11.43
N PHE A 15 2.28 -3.57 -10.27
CA PHE A 15 1.59 -3.91 -9.04
C PHE A 15 0.44 -2.92 -8.81
N SER A 16 -0.78 -3.44 -8.67
CA SER A 16 -1.98 -2.62 -8.64
C SER A 16 -2.40 -2.25 -7.22
N LEU A 17 -3.26 -1.23 -7.12
CA LEU A 17 -3.89 -0.87 -5.86
C LEU A 17 -4.75 -2.01 -5.31
N ASN A 18 -5.43 -2.76 -6.17
CA ASN A 18 -6.24 -3.91 -5.75
C ASN A 18 -5.35 -5.06 -5.23
N ASP A 19 -4.17 -5.26 -5.81
CA ASP A 19 -3.22 -6.26 -5.29
C ASP A 19 -2.78 -5.92 -3.86
N ALA A 20 -2.48 -4.63 -3.60
CA ALA A 20 -2.21 -4.16 -2.24
C ALA A 20 -3.37 -4.42 -1.28
N LEU A 21 -4.63 -4.17 -1.71
CA LEU A 21 -5.83 -4.40 -0.91
C LEU A 21 -6.07 -5.89 -0.62
N ASP A 22 -5.98 -6.74 -1.65
CA ASP A 22 -6.15 -8.19 -1.51
C ASP A 22 -5.12 -8.77 -0.53
N ILE A 23 -3.86 -8.28 -0.57
CA ILE A 23 -2.79 -8.70 0.34
C ILE A 23 -3.08 -8.30 1.79
N VAL A 24 -3.48 -7.05 2.05
CA VAL A 24 -3.75 -6.62 3.44
C VAL A 24 -5.00 -7.30 4.01
N GLU A 25 -6.03 -7.52 3.21
CA GLU A 25 -7.20 -8.32 3.61
C GLU A 25 -6.79 -9.76 3.93
N TRP A 26 -5.94 -10.37 3.10
CA TRP A 26 -5.41 -11.72 3.34
C TRP A 26 -4.63 -11.82 4.66
N LEU A 27 -3.92 -10.77 5.07
CA LEU A 27 -3.26 -10.66 6.37
C LEU A 27 -4.23 -10.45 7.55
N GLY A 28 -5.51 -10.19 7.28
CA GLY A 28 -6.54 -9.91 8.28
C GLY A 28 -6.63 -8.44 8.69
N ILE A 29 -6.25 -7.53 7.81
CA ILE A 29 -6.36 -6.07 8.01
C ILE A 29 -7.60 -5.58 7.27
N ASP A 30 -8.47 -4.90 7.98
CA ASP A 30 -9.75 -4.42 7.48
C ASP A 30 -9.65 -2.96 7.03
N LEU A 31 -9.82 -2.74 5.72
CA LEU A 31 -9.85 -1.43 5.09
C LEU A 31 -11.17 -1.25 4.34
N GLU A 32 -11.92 -0.22 4.71
CA GLU A 32 -13.16 0.15 4.03
C GLU A 32 -12.88 1.34 3.10
N GLU A 33 -13.21 1.19 1.82
CA GLU A 33 -13.19 2.33 0.89
C GLU A 33 -14.34 3.30 1.22
N VAL A 34 -14.01 4.59 1.31
CA VAL A 34 -14.95 5.64 1.73
C VAL A 34 -15.03 6.75 0.69
N GLY A 35 -16.17 7.44 0.67
CA GLY A 35 -16.41 8.55 -0.24
C GLY A 35 -15.53 9.78 0.01
N PRO A 36 -15.47 10.73 -0.94
CA PRO A 36 -14.65 11.94 -0.84
C PRO A 36 -15.03 12.87 0.32
N GLU A 37 -16.29 12.84 0.73
CA GLU A 37 -16.82 13.65 1.84
C GLU A 37 -16.66 12.97 3.21
N GLU A 38 -16.26 11.70 3.23
CA GLU A 38 -16.11 10.94 4.46
C GLU A 38 -14.71 11.10 5.07
N ARG A 39 -14.63 10.84 6.39
CA ARG A 39 -13.33 10.74 7.06
C ARG A 39 -12.63 9.46 6.64
N SER A 40 -11.40 9.62 6.14
CA SER A 40 -10.46 8.54 5.81
C SER A 40 -9.18 8.64 6.65
N ASP A 41 -8.59 7.49 6.96
CA ASP A 41 -7.34 7.35 7.70
C ASP A 41 -6.15 7.12 6.76
N LEU A 42 -6.41 6.53 5.59
CA LEU A 42 -5.45 6.18 4.56
C LEU A 42 -5.99 6.60 3.19
N TYR A 43 -5.10 6.76 2.22
CA TYR A 43 -5.46 6.95 0.82
C TYR A 43 -4.34 6.45 -0.08
N MET A 44 -4.71 6.05 -1.29
CA MET A 44 -3.80 5.56 -2.30
C MET A 44 -4.11 6.23 -3.62
N TRP A 45 -3.07 6.68 -4.31
CA TRP A 45 -3.20 7.16 -5.68
C TRP A 45 -2.79 6.04 -6.64
N GLY A 46 -3.64 5.76 -7.62
CA GLY A 46 -3.40 4.76 -8.65
C GLY A 46 -3.80 5.25 -10.03
N THR A 47 -3.28 4.60 -11.07
CA THR A 47 -3.68 4.86 -12.46
C THR A 47 -4.99 4.16 -12.80
N GLU A 48 -5.67 4.60 -13.85
CA GLU A 48 -6.84 3.90 -14.43
C GLU A 48 -6.52 2.43 -14.80
N GLN A 49 -5.27 2.13 -15.19
CA GLN A 49 -4.81 0.76 -15.44
C GLN A 49 -4.47 -0.02 -14.16
N GLY A 50 -4.84 0.47 -12.99
CA GLY A 50 -4.67 -0.20 -11.69
C GLY A 50 -3.33 0.05 -10.99
N GLY A 51 -2.27 0.46 -11.70
CA GLY A 51 -0.94 0.65 -11.12
C GLY A 51 -0.90 1.66 -9.96
N ILE A 52 -0.33 1.27 -8.83
CA ILE A 52 -0.22 2.14 -7.66
C ILE A 52 0.94 3.14 -7.81
N LEU A 53 0.71 4.39 -7.42
CA LEU A 53 1.67 5.48 -7.54
C LEU A 53 2.10 6.06 -6.20
N TYR A 54 1.22 6.05 -5.21
CA TYR A 54 1.50 6.66 -3.90
C TYR A 54 0.56 6.09 -2.84
N VAL A 55 1.06 5.96 -1.63
CA VAL A 55 0.31 5.61 -0.43
C VAL A 55 0.53 6.72 0.59
N GLY A 56 -0.52 7.16 1.26
CA GLY A 56 -0.40 8.13 2.34
C GLY A 56 -1.42 7.93 3.45
N LYS A 57 -1.05 8.38 4.66
CA LYS A 57 -1.98 8.52 5.78
C LYS A 57 -2.64 9.89 5.82
N SER A 58 -3.88 9.89 6.25
CA SER A 58 -4.71 11.06 6.50
C SER A 58 -5.02 11.14 7.99
N GLU A 59 -4.22 11.92 8.73
CA GLU A 59 -4.55 12.23 10.13
C GLU A 59 -5.74 13.20 10.23
N SER A 60 -6.12 13.83 9.11
CA SER A 60 -7.33 14.64 8.97
C SER A 60 -7.78 14.69 7.51
N ALA A 61 -9.11 14.69 7.28
CA ALA A 61 -9.69 14.72 5.94
C ALA A 61 -9.26 15.93 5.09
N SER A 62 -8.68 16.97 5.70
CA SER A 62 -8.13 18.12 4.98
C SER A 62 -6.90 17.77 4.15
N ARG A 63 -6.10 16.76 4.54
CA ARG A 63 -4.87 16.41 3.83
C ARG A 63 -5.15 15.92 2.42
N VAL A 64 -6.05 14.95 2.27
CA VAL A 64 -6.40 14.39 0.96
C VAL A 64 -6.98 15.47 0.05
N ARG A 65 -7.92 16.27 0.59
CA ARG A 65 -8.52 17.40 -0.15
C ARG A 65 -7.49 18.45 -0.56
N ASN A 66 -6.50 18.73 0.27
CA ASN A 66 -5.43 19.66 -0.07
C ASN A 66 -4.58 19.10 -1.22
N GLU A 67 -4.20 17.83 -1.19
CA GLU A 67 -3.42 17.20 -2.25
C GLU A 67 -4.18 17.17 -3.58
N GLU A 68 -5.48 16.84 -3.56
CA GLU A 68 -6.35 16.91 -4.75
C GLU A 68 -6.47 18.33 -5.30
N ARG A 69 -6.70 19.32 -4.42
CA ARG A 69 -6.76 20.73 -4.81
C ARG A 69 -5.43 21.18 -5.43
N TRP A 70 -4.30 20.82 -4.83
CA TRP A 70 -2.98 21.16 -5.35
C TRP A 70 -2.69 20.52 -6.70
N ILE A 71 -3.19 19.32 -6.97
CA ILE A 71 -3.10 18.68 -8.27
C ILE A 71 -3.94 19.46 -9.30
N GLU A 72 -5.16 19.85 -8.95
CA GLU A 72 -6.02 20.62 -9.84
C GLU A 72 -5.45 22.01 -10.16
N GLU A 73 -4.94 22.71 -9.16
CA GLU A 73 -4.24 23.98 -9.33
C GLU A 73 -3.00 23.83 -10.23
N ALA A 74 -2.24 22.73 -10.05
CA ALA A 74 -1.05 22.46 -10.85
C ALA A 74 -1.33 22.21 -12.33
N ARG A 75 -2.55 21.79 -12.73
CA ARG A 75 -2.91 21.67 -14.16
C ARG A 75 -2.77 23.02 -14.88
N LYS A 76 -3.30 24.09 -14.26
CA LYS A 76 -3.22 25.46 -14.80
C LYS A 76 -1.79 25.99 -14.83
N LEU A 77 -0.99 25.62 -13.83
CA LEU A 77 0.43 25.98 -13.78
C LEU A 77 1.22 25.32 -14.92
N ILE A 78 0.97 24.03 -15.20
CA ILE A 78 1.59 23.31 -16.31
C ILE A 78 1.21 23.93 -17.67
N GLU A 79 -0.06 24.25 -17.88
CA GLU A 79 -0.54 24.89 -19.12
C GLU A 79 0.12 26.24 -19.37
N SER A 80 0.34 27.01 -18.30
CA SER A 80 1.07 28.29 -18.34
C SER A 80 2.59 28.15 -18.32
N LYS A 81 3.13 26.93 -18.48
CA LYS A 81 4.57 26.60 -18.50
C LYS A 81 5.32 26.98 -17.21
N GLN A 82 4.63 26.95 -16.08
CA GLN A 82 5.23 27.15 -14.77
C GLN A 82 5.74 25.83 -14.16
N THR A 83 6.65 25.93 -13.20
CA THR A 83 7.17 24.77 -12.49
C THR A 83 6.15 24.28 -11.47
N VAL A 84 6.14 22.95 -11.25
CA VAL A 84 5.28 22.27 -10.27
C VAL A 84 6.11 21.25 -9.51
N ILE A 85 5.66 20.82 -8.33
CA ILE A 85 6.38 19.79 -7.57
C ILE A 85 6.22 18.42 -8.20
N GLY A 86 7.20 17.53 -7.97
CA GLY A 86 7.25 16.20 -8.58
C GLY A 86 5.99 15.37 -8.36
N PHE A 87 5.44 15.38 -7.14
CA PHE A 87 4.19 14.71 -6.80
C PHE A 87 3.03 15.13 -7.74
N GLN A 88 2.78 16.44 -7.88
CA GLN A 88 1.74 16.97 -8.76
C GLN A 88 1.94 16.53 -10.21
N ALA A 89 3.18 16.63 -10.71
CA ALA A 89 3.51 16.24 -12.07
C ALA A 89 3.25 14.75 -12.34
N VAL A 90 3.58 13.86 -11.40
CA VAL A 90 3.32 12.42 -11.55
C VAL A 90 1.82 12.16 -11.59
N MET A 91 1.04 12.70 -10.64
CA MET A 91 -0.40 12.43 -10.57
C MET A 91 -1.12 12.90 -11.83
N ILE A 92 -0.76 14.08 -12.34
CA ILE A 92 -1.36 14.63 -13.57
C ILE A 92 -0.98 13.79 -14.79
N ARG A 93 0.30 13.46 -14.96
CA ARG A 93 0.80 12.71 -16.15
C ARG A 93 0.24 11.30 -16.23
N ASN A 94 0.01 10.67 -15.09
CA ASN A 94 -0.51 9.31 -15.02
C ASN A 94 -2.03 9.25 -14.87
N ARG A 95 -2.74 10.40 -14.93
CA ARG A 95 -4.18 10.49 -14.69
C ARG A 95 -4.59 9.75 -13.42
N ALA A 96 -3.82 9.99 -12.35
CA ALA A 96 -3.99 9.26 -11.11
C ALA A 96 -5.32 9.61 -10.44
N GLU A 97 -5.96 8.62 -9.86
CA GLU A 97 -7.17 8.74 -9.05
C GLU A 97 -6.86 8.39 -7.59
N CYS A 98 -7.49 9.11 -6.68
CA CYS A 98 -7.32 8.93 -5.24
C CYS A 98 -8.45 8.07 -4.68
N ARG A 99 -8.10 6.90 -4.15
CA ARG A 99 -9.01 6.06 -3.36
C ARG A 99 -8.71 6.25 -1.88
N ARG A 100 -9.76 6.40 -1.07
CA ARG A 100 -9.69 6.75 0.35
C ARG A 100 -10.16 5.57 1.17
N PHE A 101 -9.48 5.32 2.28
CA PHE A 101 -9.75 4.16 3.12
C PHE A 101 -9.86 4.55 4.59
N ARG A 102 -10.84 3.96 5.27
CA ARG A 102 -10.95 3.91 6.72
C ARG A 102 -10.31 2.63 7.22
N PHE A 103 -9.53 2.73 8.29
CA PHE A 103 -8.89 1.58 8.92
C PHE A 103 -9.65 1.18 10.19
N HIS A 104 -10.24 -0.02 10.17
CA HIS A 104 -11.00 -0.56 11.29
C HIS A 104 -10.09 -1.35 12.22
N GLN A 105 -9.48 -0.66 13.18
CA GLN A 105 -8.48 -1.24 14.08
C GLN A 105 -9.07 -2.37 14.96
N GLU A 106 -10.34 -2.27 15.30
CA GLU A 106 -11.07 -3.18 16.17
C GLU A 106 -11.46 -4.51 15.52
N THR A 107 -11.72 -4.51 14.21
CA THR A 107 -12.03 -5.72 13.41
C THR A 107 -10.76 -6.33 12.84
N SER A 108 -9.71 -5.53 12.64
CA SER A 108 -8.41 -6.00 12.15
C SER A 108 -7.73 -6.93 13.14
N SER A 109 -7.29 -8.09 12.65
CA SER A 109 -6.64 -9.12 13.46
C SER A 109 -5.55 -9.86 12.71
N LEU A 110 -4.31 -9.73 13.21
CA LEU A 110 -3.17 -10.49 12.71
C LEU A 110 -3.16 -11.96 13.17
N LYS A 111 -4.24 -12.45 13.79
CA LYS A 111 -4.35 -13.87 14.16
C LYS A 111 -4.23 -14.77 12.93
N ARG A 112 -4.81 -14.35 11.80
CA ARG A 112 -4.67 -15.05 10.52
C ARG A 112 -3.21 -15.10 10.06
N ALA A 113 -2.55 -13.94 9.97
CA ALA A 113 -1.13 -13.87 9.61
C ALA A 113 -0.23 -14.74 10.51
N LYS A 114 -0.47 -14.76 11.83
CA LYS A 114 0.26 -15.63 12.76
C LYS A 114 0.02 -17.12 12.50
N GLY A 115 -1.22 -17.51 12.24
CA GLY A 115 -1.57 -18.88 11.89
C GLY A 115 -0.88 -19.33 10.59
N LEU A 116 -0.88 -18.46 9.58
CA LEU A 116 -0.26 -18.73 8.29
C LEU A 116 1.28 -18.80 8.41
N LEU A 117 1.93 -17.94 9.20
CA LEU A 117 3.38 -18.02 9.44
C LEU A 117 3.78 -19.38 10.02
N ALA A 118 2.97 -19.93 10.93
CA ALA A 118 3.20 -21.26 11.49
C ALA A 118 2.90 -22.38 10.47
N GLU A 119 1.84 -22.24 9.68
CA GLU A 119 1.44 -23.20 8.64
C GLU A 119 2.50 -23.32 7.53
N TYR A 120 3.11 -22.20 7.13
CA TYR A 120 4.19 -22.16 6.13
C TYR A 120 5.59 -22.28 6.74
N GLU A 121 5.70 -22.65 8.01
CA GLU A 121 6.98 -22.94 8.71
C GLU A 121 8.00 -21.78 8.66
N TRP A 122 7.53 -20.53 8.68
CA TRP A 122 8.41 -19.35 8.78
C TRP A 122 8.98 -19.25 10.20
N GLU A 123 10.30 -19.10 10.32
CA GLU A 123 10.99 -19.06 11.62
C GLU A 123 12.00 -17.90 11.71
N GLY A 124 12.50 -17.65 12.92
CA GLY A 124 13.59 -16.71 13.20
C GLY A 124 13.21 -15.55 14.11
N PRO A 125 14.20 -14.71 14.50
CA PRO A 125 14.02 -13.70 15.54
C PRO A 125 12.88 -12.69 15.26
N ALA A 126 12.67 -12.34 14.00
CA ALA A 126 11.59 -11.43 13.58
C ALA A 126 10.20 -12.07 13.75
N VAL A 127 10.05 -13.35 13.37
CA VAL A 127 8.81 -14.11 13.55
C VAL A 127 8.51 -14.31 15.03
N GLU A 128 9.51 -14.64 15.83
CA GLU A 128 9.34 -14.75 17.27
C GLU A 128 8.91 -13.43 17.92
N ALA A 129 9.56 -12.32 17.54
CA ALA A 129 9.19 -10.98 18.02
C ALA A 129 7.77 -10.61 17.61
N PHE A 130 7.37 -10.93 16.38
CA PHE A 130 6.01 -10.76 15.87
C PHE A 130 4.98 -11.58 16.65
N ASN A 131 5.29 -12.85 16.94
CA ASN A 131 4.42 -13.73 17.71
C ASN A 131 4.23 -13.24 19.15
N ARG A 132 5.29 -12.71 19.79
CA ARG A 132 5.23 -12.08 21.12
C ARG A 132 4.43 -10.78 21.13
N ASN A 133 4.47 -10.01 20.05
CA ASN A 133 3.73 -8.75 19.95
C ASN A 133 2.22 -9.01 19.82
N ARG A 134 1.43 -8.47 20.76
CA ARG A 134 -0.03 -8.56 20.76
C ARG A 134 -0.73 -7.25 20.43
N ALA A 135 0.02 -6.18 20.23
CA ALA A 135 -0.56 -4.88 19.93
C ALA A 135 -1.16 -4.89 18.52
N PRO A 136 -2.39 -4.35 18.34
CA PRO A 136 -2.94 -4.11 17.01
C PRO A 136 -2.03 -3.20 16.19
N LEU A 137 -2.20 -3.20 14.87
CA LEU A 137 -1.53 -2.22 14.01
C LEU A 137 -2.13 -0.84 14.24
N THR A 138 -1.29 0.17 14.22
CA THR A 138 -1.71 1.58 14.12
C THR A 138 -1.91 1.96 12.64
N THR A 139 -2.68 3.01 12.35
CA THR A 139 -2.82 3.56 10.98
C THR A 139 -1.46 3.79 10.30
N ARG A 140 -0.48 4.30 11.06
CA ARG A 140 0.89 4.51 10.57
C ARG A 140 1.53 3.19 10.14
N GLU A 141 1.35 2.13 10.91
CA GLU A 141 1.96 0.84 10.56
C GLU A 141 1.24 0.15 9.41
N VAL A 142 -0.06 0.41 9.22
CA VAL A 142 -0.78 -0.03 8.02
C VAL A 142 -0.30 0.72 6.78
N GLU A 143 -0.09 2.03 6.88
CA GLU A 143 0.57 2.82 5.82
C GLU A 143 1.97 2.25 5.49
N GLU A 144 2.81 2.04 6.51
CA GLU A 144 4.15 1.48 6.34
C GLU A 144 4.07 0.07 5.70
N LEU A 145 3.14 -0.79 6.12
CA LEU A 145 2.94 -2.12 5.55
C LEU A 145 2.51 -2.05 4.07
N LEU A 146 1.55 -1.21 3.70
CA LEU A 146 1.12 -1.01 2.32
C LEU A 146 2.29 -0.56 1.43
N ILE A 147 3.08 0.40 1.91
CA ILE A 147 4.30 0.85 1.22
C ILE A 147 5.28 -0.31 1.03
N ARG A 148 5.51 -1.13 2.07
CA ARG A 148 6.41 -2.28 2.01
C ARG A 148 5.91 -3.38 1.07
N ILE A 149 4.62 -3.66 1.03
CA ILE A 149 4.02 -4.58 0.07
C ILE A 149 4.32 -4.11 -1.36
N CYS A 150 4.04 -2.84 -1.67
CA CYS A 150 4.27 -2.29 -3.00
C CYS A 150 5.76 -2.36 -3.39
N VAL A 151 6.64 -1.93 -2.50
CA VAL A 151 8.09 -1.95 -2.72
C VAL A 151 8.62 -3.37 -2.93
N ASN A 152 8.25 -4.30 -2.06
CA ASN A 152 8.70 -5.69 -2.15
C ASN A 152 8.14 -6.39 -3.39
N ALA A 153 7.00 -5.92 -3.92
CA ALA A 153 6.47 -6.35 -5.21
C ALA A 153 7.12 -5.66 -6.42
N GLY A 154 8.14 -4.81 -6.22
CA GLY A 154 8.86 -4.11 -7.28
C GLY A 154 8.20 -2.81 -7.77
N ALA A 155 7.15 -2.32 -7.09
CA ALA A 155 6.46 -1.09 -7.49
C ALA A 155 7.26 0.16 -7.12
N ALA A 156 7.42 1.09 -8.08
CA ALA A 156 7.99 2.40 -7.83
C ALA A 156 6.93 3.36 -7.28
N LEU A 157 7.01 3.67 -5.98
CA LEU A 157 6.13 4.64 -5.34
C LEU A 157 6.73 6.06 -5.33
N CYS A 158 5.87 7.05 -5.53
CA CYS A 158 6.18 8.44 -5.27
C CYS A 158 6.22 8.71 -3.77
N ASN A 159 6.98 9.73 -3.39
CA ASN A 159 7.01 10.25 -2.03
C ASN A 159 6.63 11.73 -2.06
N SER A 160 5.70 12.13 -1.19
CA SER A 160 5.22 13.52 -1.06
C SER A 160 6.00 14.31 -0.01
N SER A 161 6.76 13.61 0.83
CA SER A 161 7.41 14.17 2.01
C SER A 161 8.93 13.99 1.89
N CYS A 162 9.70 15.03 2.19
CA CYS A 162 11.17 15.00 2.25
C CYS A 162 11.73 14.09 3.36
N THR A 163 11.00 13.05 3.76
CA THR A 163 11.26 12.13 4.85
C THR A 163 11.65 10.79 4.26
N GLY A 164 12.81 10.28 4.66
CA GLY A 164 13.29 8.99 4.21
C GLY A 164 12.40 7.86 4.72
N LEU A 165 11.64 7.23 3.83
CA LEU A 165 10.91 5.96 4.06
C LEU A 165 11.84 4.78 4.43
N TRP A 166 13.15 5.04 4.47
CA TRP A 166 14.23 4.07 4.59
C TRP A 166 15.14 4.33 5.79
N GLU A 167 14.95 5.43 6.52
CA GLU A 167 15.94 5.91 7.50
C GLU A 167 15.94 5.16 8.85
N THR A 168 15.00 4.25 9.11
CA THR A 168 14.99 3.49 10.37
C THR A 168 14.76 1.99 10.19
N TYR A 169 15.80 1.23 10.55
CA TYR A 169 15.89 -0.22 10.78
C TYR A 169 15.02 -1.11 9.87
N LEU A 170 15.68 -1.73 8.90
CA LEU A 170 15.21 -2.92 8.19
C LEU A 170 14.80 -4.01 9.22
N MET A 171 13.79 -4.83 8.88
CA MET A 171 13.27 -5.95 9.69
C MET A 171 12.26 -5.56 10.78
N LYS A 172 11.40 -4.57 10.52
CA LYS A 172 10.22 -4.32 11.37
C LYS A 172 9.12 -5.34 11.09
N ARG A 173 8.12 -5.39 11.97
CA ARG A 173 6.93 -6.26 11.79
C ARG A 173 6.23 -6.04 10.45
N THR A 174 6.22 -4.81 9.95
CA THR A 174 5.64 -4.44 8.65
C THR A 174 6.44 -5.00 7.47
N ASP A 175 7.76 -5.06 7.57
CA ASP A 175 8.62 -5.70 6.54
C ASP A 175 8.38 -7.22 6.49
N LEU A 176 8.39 -7.87 7.67
CA LEU A 176 8.13 -9.31 7.78
C LEU A 176 6.78 -9.67 7.15
N LEU A 177 5.72 -8.95 7.52
CA LEU A 177 4.37 -9.20 7.01
C LEU A 177 4.28 -9.00 5.51
N ALA A 178 4.91 -7.95 4.97
CA ALA A 178 4.92 -7.70 3.52
C ALA A 178 5.66 -8.81 2.75
N GLN A 179 6.85 -9.21 3.22
CA GLN A 179 7.63 -10.28 2.60
C GLN A 179 6.89 -11.62 2.65
N PHE A 180 6.37 -11.96 3.83
CA PHE A 180 5.57 -13.16 4.03
C PHE A 180 4.36 -13.21 3.10
N ALA A 181 3.59 -12.12 3.04
CA ALA A 181 2.39 -12.11 2.22
C ALA A 181 2.71 -12.24 0.73
N LEU A 182 3.77 -11.59 0.24
CA LEU A 182 4.16 -11.72 -1.17
C LEU A 182 4.72 -13.11 -1.50
N ALA A 183 5.47 -13.72 -0.59
CA ALA A 183 6.04 -15.04 -0.80
C ALA A 183 4.96 -16.14 -0.86
N GLU A 184 3.93 -16.04 -0.01
CA GLU A 184 2.96 -17.13 0.17
C GLU A 184 1.58 -16.87 -0.46
N MET A 185 1.28 -15.65 -0.87
CA MET A 185 -0.01 -15.37 -1.50
C MET A 185 -0.07 -15.97 -2.92
N PRO A 186 -1.13 -16.72 -3.26
CA PRO A 186 -1.29 -17.29 -4.59
C PRO A 186 -1.19 -16.22 -5.69
N GLY A 187 -0.26 -16.42 -6.63
CA GLY A 187 0.00 -15.49 -7.73
C GLY A 187 1.23 -14.59 -7.56
N PHE A 188 1.81 -14.49 -6.35
CA PHE A 188 3.00 -13.65 -6.08
C PHE A 188 4.28 -14.44 -5.79
N ARG A 189 4.17 -15.75 -5.57
CA ARG A 189 5.30 -16.64 -5.28
C ARG A 189 6.38 -16.63 -6.36
N ASP A 190 5.97 -16.50 -7.62
CA ASP A 190 6.85 -16.50 -8.80
C ASP A 190 7.74 -15.24 -8.88
N VAL A 191 7.46 -14.19 -8.09
CA VAL A 191 8.25 -12.94 -8.10
C VAL A 191 9.64 -13.11 -7.47
N TRP A 192 9.81 -14.15 -6.64
CA TRP A 192 11.05 -14.40 -5.88
C TRP A 192 11.86 -15.61 -6.35
N GLU A 193 11.38 -16.35 -7.35
CA GLU A 193 12.14 -17.43 -7.99
C GLU A 193 13.18 -16.81 -8.96
N LEU A 194 14.32 -16.39 -8.39
CA LEU A 194 15.55 -16.01 -9.11
C LEU A 194 16.48 -17.21 -9.33
#